data_AF-A0A7Y4RN94-F1
#
_entry.id   AF-A0A7Y4RN94-F1
#
_cell.length_a   1.000
_cell.length_b   1.000
_cell.length_c   1.000
_cell.angle_alpha   90.00
_cell.angle_beta   90.00
_cell.angle_gamma   90.00
#
_symmetry.space_group_name_H-M   'P 1'
#
loop_
_entity.id
_entity.type
_entity.pdbx_description
1 polymer ?
#
loop_
_entity_poly.entity_id
_entity_poly.type
_entity_poly.pdbx_seq_one_letter_code
_entity_poly.pdbx_strand_id
1 'polypeptide(L)'
;MNRGGAALFLAVVVLSAVGAIVASALLLARAERAQGTAAVAEVQARGAAEAAVAEALLGWPKGLTPSRPGESVPLSTITRPGGAQASASVRALGGPILAIRGEGVRRDAAGGILARVAIELLVRLDSTAGDSVIRPKRYPRGWRLLP
;
A
#
# COMPACT_ATOMS: atom_id res chain seq x y z
N MET A 1 17.05 -64.26 -12.86
CA MET A 1 16.70 -62.84 -12.66
C MET A 1 16.74 -62.53 -11.16
N ASN A 2 17.69 -61.69 -10.73
CA ASN A 2 17.92 -61.38 -9.31
C ASN A 2 16.80 -60.50 -8.75
N ARG A 3 15.90 -61.09 -7.95
CA ARG A 3 14.77 -60.41 -7.29
C ARG A 3 15.19 -59.18 -6.46
N GLY A 4 16.41 -59.19 -5.92
CA GLY A 4 16.96 -58.05 -5.15
C GLY A 4 17.27 -56.79 -5.97
N GLY A 5 17.66 -56.93 -7.25
CA GLY A 5 17.96 -55.77 -8.11
C GLY A 5 16.70 -55.00 -8.49
N ALA A 6 15.62 -55.71 -8.84
CA ALA A 6 14.34 -55.11 -9.15
C ALA A 6 13.72 -54.38 -7.94
N ALA A 7 13.88 -54.93 -6.73
CA ALA A 7 13.40 -54.31 -5.49
C ALA A 7 14.12 -52.98 -5.18
N LEU A 8 15.44 -52.90 -5.42
CA LEU A 8 16.21 -51.68 -5.23
C LEU A 8 15.78 -50.58 -6.21
N PHE A 9 15.61 -50.90 -7.50
CA PHE A 9 15.12 -49.93 -8.48
C PHE A 9 13.73 -49.40 -8.12
N LEU A 10 12.83 -50.28 -7.68
CA LEU A 10 11.49 -49.89 -7.27
C LEU A 10 11.53 -48.98 -6.03
N ALA A 11 12.38 -49.30 -5.05
CA ALA A 11 12.59 -48.46 -3.87
C ALA A 11 13.13 -47.06 -4.23
N VAL A 12 14.08 -46.95 -5.17
CA VAL A 12 14.62 -45.66 -5.62
C VAL A 12 13.55 -44.84 -6.34
N VAL A 13 12.75 -45.46 -7.21
CA VAL A 13 11.65 -44.76 -7.91
C VAL A 13 10.62 -44.25 -6.91
N VAL A 14 10.18 -45.08 -5.96
CA VAL A 14 9.25 -44.65 -4.90
C VAL A 14 9.83 -43.51 -4.07
N LEU A 15 11.10 -43.62 -3.66
CA LEU A 15 11.76 -42.58 -2.89
C LEU A 15 11.87 -41.26 -3.67
N SER A 16 12.17 -41.31 -4.97
CA SER A 16 12.20 -40.13 -5.83
C SER A 16 10.81 -39.48 -5.99
N ALA A 17 9.75 -40.30 -6.11
CA ALA A 17 8.39 -39.81 -6.21
C ALA A 17 7.96 -39.10 -4.92
N VAL A 18 8.25 -39.70 -3.75
CA VAL A 18 8.01 -39.08 -2.45
C VAL A 18 8.81 -37.78 -2.31
N GLY A 19 10.09 -37.78 -2.71
CA GLY A 19 10.93 -36.58 -2.71
C GLY A 19 10.35 -35.45 -3.57
N ALA A 20 9.87 -35.75 -4.77
CA ALA A 20 9.24 -34.78 -5.66
C ALA A 20 7.94 -34.20 -5.08
N ILE A 21 7.11 -35.03 -4.42
CA ILE A 21 5.89 -34.61 -3.75
C ILE A 21 6.21 -33.64 -2.60
N VAL A 22 7.15 -34.01 -1.73
CA VAL A 22 7.57 -33.18 -0.59
C VAL A 22 8.16 -31.85 -1.07
N ALA A 23 9.03 -31.88 -2.09
CA ALA A 23 9.60 -30.67 -2.69
C ALA A 23 8.50 -29.74 -3.24
N SER A 24 7.52 -30.30 -3.95
CA SER A 24 6.40 -29.53 -4.50
C SER A 24 5.55 -28.89 -3.41
N ALA A 25 5.25 -29.63 -2.33
CA ALA A 25 4.50 -29.11 -1.19
C ALA A 25 5.24 -27.95 -0.48
N LEU A 26 6.56 -28.07 -0.31
CA LEU A 26 7.38 -27.02 0.30
C LEU A 26 7.47 -25.77 -0.58
N LEU A 27 7.54 -25.94 -1.90
CA LEU A 27 7.52 -24.82 -2.85
C LEU A 27 6.17 -24.11 -2.81
N LEU A 28 5.07 -24.84 -2.78
CA LEU A 28 3.73 -24.28 -2.65
C LEU A 28 3.57 -23.50 -1.33
N ALA A 29 3.96 -24.09 -0.20
CA ALA A 29 3.90 -23.43 1.10
C ALA A 29 4.74 -22.14 1.14
N ARG A 30 5.89 -22.12 0.46
CA ARG A 30 6.69 -20.89 0.30
C ARG A 30 5.96 -19.83 -0.53
N ALA A 31 5.34 -20.23 -1.63
CA ALA A 31 4.59 -19.32 -2.50
C ALA A 31 3.38 -18.71 -1.76
N GLU A 32 2.61 -19.52 -1.05
CA GLU A 32 1.47 -19.07 -0.24
C GLU A 32 1.91 -18.10 0.87
N ARG A 33 3.01 -18.41 1.56
CA ARG A 33 3.56 -17.51 2.57
C ARG A 33 3.97 -16.17 1.97
N ALA A 34 4.63 -16.17 0.82
CA ALA A 34 5.01 -14.94 0.12
C ALA A 34 3.78 -14.11 -0.27
N GLN A 35 2.75 -14.74 -0.85
CA GLN A 35 1.49 -14.10 -1.18
C GLN A 35 0.78 -13.52 0.05
N GLY A 36 0.72 -14.28 1.15
CA GLY A 36 0.15 -13.82 2.41
C GLY A 36 0.88 -12.59 2.96
N THR A 37 2.21 -12.58 2.92
CA THR A 37 2.99 -11.41 3.36
C THR A 37 2.77 -10.18 2.48
N ALA A 38 2.65 -10.36 1.16
CA ALA A 38 2.38 -9.28 0.23
C ALA A 38 0.98 -8.68 0.46
N ALA A 39 -0.04 -9.52 0.62
CA ALA A 39 -1.41 -9.08 0.89
C ALA A 39 -1.51 -8.27 2.20
N VAL A 40 -0.85 -8.73 3.28
CA VAL A 40 -0.80 -8.00 4.55
C VAL A 40 -0.08 -6.66 4.39
N ALA A 41 1.05 -6.65 3.67
CA ALA A 41 1.79 -5.41 3.42
C ALA A 41 0.97 -4.39 2.63
N GLU A 42 0.18 -4.84 1.65
CA GLU A 42 -0.71 -3.99 0.86
C GLU A 42 -1.82 -3.38 1.72
N VAL A 43 -2.48 -4.17 2.57
CA VAL A 43 -3.50 -3.67 3.51
C VAL A 43 -2.90 -2.66 4.49
N GLN A 44 -1.69 -2.90 4.99
CA GLN A 44 -0.99 -1.96 5.87
C GLN A 44 -0.62 -0.66 5.14
N ALA A 45 -0.11 -0.74 3.92
CA ALA A 45 0.21 0.41 3.09
C ALA A 45 -1.05 1.24 2.79
N ARG A 46 -2.16 0.57 2.42
CA ARG A 46 -3.44 1.22 2.20
C ARG A 46 -3.98 1.91 3.45
N GLY A 47 -3.99 1.22 4.60
CA GLY A 47 -4.43 1.82 5.86
C GLY A 47 -3.58 3.02 6.28
N ALA A 48 -2.28 3.00 5.98
CA ALA A 48 -1.40 4.14 6.20
C ALA A 48 -1.73 5.31 5.26
N ALA A 49 -1.97 5.04 3.97
CA ALA A 49 -2.39 6.06 3.00
C ALA A 49 -3.73 6.71 3.41
N GLU A 50 -4.72 5.90 3.81
CA GLU A 50 -6.03 6.37 4.29
C GLU A 50 -5.89 7.22 5.55
N ALA A 51 -5.00 6.83 6.47
CA ALA A 51 -4.70 7.62 7.65
C ALA A 51 -4.09 8.99 7.32
N ALA A 52 -3.15 9.06 6.37
CA ALA A 52 -2.53 10.31 5.96
C ALA A 52 -3.56 11.27 5.31
N VAL A 53 -4.47 10.74 4.48
CA VAL A 53 -5.56 11.56 3.93
C VAL A 53 -6.55 11.98 5.03
N ALA A 54 -6.87 11.10 5.98
CA ALA A 54 -7.74 11.44 7.10
C ALA A 54 -7.15 12.57 7.96
N GLU A 55 -5.84 12.57 8.19
CA GLU A 55 -5.13 13.66 8.86
C GLU A 55 -5.20 14.95 8.06
N ALA A 56 -4.93 14.91 6.74
CA ALA A 56 -5.08 16.07 5.87
C ALA A 56 -6.51 16.64 5.90
N LEU A 57 -7.53 15.79 6.00
CA LEU A 57 -8.92 16.24 6.09
C LEU A 57 -9.26 16.96 7.40
N LEU A 58 -8.50 16.75 8.49
CA LEU A 58 -8.68 17.51 9.73
C LEU A 58 -8.35 19.00 9.52
N GLY A 59 -7.46 19.27 8.58
CA GLY A 59 -7.14 20.57 8.03
C GLY A 59 -5.65 20.79 7.89
N TRP A 60 -5.28 21.83 7.15
CA TRP A 60 -3.89 22.25 6.97
C TRP A 60 -3.77 23.77 6.98
N PRO A 61 -2.56 24.31 7.26
CA PRO A 61 -2.30 25.75 7.18
C PRO A 61 -2.60 26.29 5.79
N LYS A 62 -3.27 27.45 5.71
CA LYS A 62 -3.61 28.08 4.42
C LYS A 62 -2.40 28.32 3.52
N GLY A 63 -1.21 28.57 4.08
CA GLY A 63 0.04 28.71 3.34
C GLY A 63 0.50 27.45 2.59
N LEU A 64 0.00 26.27 2.96
CA LEU A 64 0.25 25.00 2.25
C LEU A 64 -0.84 24.67 1.22
N THR A 65 -1.68 25.64 0.87
CA THR A 65 -2.73 25.44 -0.14
C THR A 65 -2.19 25.81 -1.53
N PRO A 66 -2.19 24.87 -2.49
CA PRO A 66 -1.74 25.14 -3.84
C PRO A 66 -2.64 26.19 -4.49
N SER A 67 -2.02 27.15 -5.16
CA SER A 67 -2.68 28.33 -5.74
C SER A 67 -2.86 28.21 -7.25
N ARG A 68 -2.01 27.42 -7.91
CA ARG A 68 -2.00 27.25 -9.37
C ARG A 68 -2.50 25.86 -9.76
N PRO A 69 -3.35 25.71 -10.79
CA PRO A 69 -3.73 24.40 -11.30
C PRO A 69 -2.48 23.56 -11.63
N GLY A 70 -2.47 22.31 -11.19
CA GLY A 70 -1.34 21.39 -11.34
C GLY A 70 -0.30 21.45 -10.21
N GLU A 71 -0.25 22.53 -9.43
CA GLU A 71 0.65 22.67 -8.28
C GLU A 71 0.32 21.63 -7.21
N SER A 72 1.36 20.98 -6.67
CA SER A 72 1.26 19.94 -5.64
C SER A 72 2.12 20.33 -4.45
N VAL A 73 1.54 20.32 -3.26
CA VAL A 73 2.20 20.71 -2.01
C VAL A 73 2.14 19.55 -1.01
N PRO A 74 3.28 19.15 -0.39
CA PRO A 74 3.27 18.14 0.66
C PRO A 74 2.61 18.70 1.93
N LEU A 75 1.78 17.89 2.60
CA LEU A 75 1.05 18.27 3.80
C LEU A 75 1.65 17.64 5.06
N SER A 76 1.69 16.31 5.12
CA SER A 76 2.18 15.58 6.30
C SER A 76 2.91 14.31 5.90
N THR A 77 3.76 13.82 6.80
CA THR A 77 4.37 12.49 6.74
C THR A 77 4.21 11.85 8.11
N ILE A 78 3.61 10.66 8.13
CA ILE A 78 3.35 9.90 9.35
C ILE A 78 4.06 8.55 9.28
N THR A 79 4.54 8.10 10.43
CA THR A 79 5.03 6.73 10.59
C THR A 79 4.09 5.98 11.52
N ARG A 80 3.54 4.87 11.04
CA ARG A 80 2.66 3.98 11.79
C ARG A 80 3.49 2.87 12.47
N PRO A 81 3.01 2.35 13.62
CA PRO A 81 3.57 1.14 14.22
C PRO A 81 3.64 -0.01 13.21
N GLY A 82 4.72 -0.79 13.27
CA GLY A 82 4.96 -1.83 12.29
C GLY A 82 5.52 -1.31 10.97
N GLY A 83 6.23 -0.18 10.97
CA GLY A 83 7.11 0.26 9.86
C GLY A 83 6.39 0.60 8.55
N ALA A 84 5.11 0.98 8.61
CA ALA A 84 4.42 1.59 7.49
C ALA A 84 4.62 3.11 7.56
N GLN A 85 5.09 3.71 6.48
CA GLN A 85 5.22 5.16 6.32
C GLN A 85 4.08 5.64 5.44
N ALA A 86 3.53 6.81 5.71
CA ALA A 86 2.60 7.44 4.79
C ALA A 86 2.84 8.95 4.69
N SER A 87 2.46 9.50 3.55
CA SER A 87 2.58 10.91 3.26
C SER A 87 1.32 11.41 2.57
N ALA A 88 0.88 12.61 2.91
CA ALA A 88 -0.20 13.30 2.22
C ALA A 88 0.34 14.49 1.43
N SER A 89 -0.22 14.71 0.26
CA SER A 89 0.00 15.91 -0.56
C SER A 89 -1.33 16.41 -1.09
N VAL A 90 -1.40 17.70 -1.39
CA VAL A 90 -2.58 18.32 -1.99
C VAL A 90 -2.20 18.92 -3.34
N ARG A 91 -3.03 18.68 -4.34
CA ARG A 91 -2.86 19.17 -5.70
C ARG A 91 -4.05 20.02 -6.12
N ALA A 92 -3.79 21.17 -6.71
CA ALA A 92 -4.85 21.98 -7.30
C ALA A 92 -5.28 21.43 -8.66
N LEU A 93 -6.59 21.23 -8.84
CA LEU A 93 -7.17 20.77 -10.12
C LEU A 93 -7.78 21.92 -10.92
N GLY A 94 -8.00 23.07 -10.29
CA GLY A 94 -8.61 24.26 -10.89
C GLY A 94 -9.82 24.75 -10.09
N GLY A 95 -9.94 26.06 -9.94
CA GLY A 95 -10.99 26.66 -9.11
C GLY A 95 -10.91 26.21 -7.64
N PRO A 96 -12.04 25.99 -6.95
CA PRO A 96 -12.05 25.58 -5.54
C PRO A 96 -11.85 24.06 -5.33
N ILE A 97 -11.49 23.31 -6.38
CA ILE A 97 -11.37 21.85 -6.33
C ILE A 97 -9.89 21.46 -6.19
N LEU A 98 -9.61 20.65 -5.17
CA LEU A 98 -8.30 20.07 -4.90
C LEU A 98 -8.39 18.55 -4.86
N ALA A 99 -7.26 17.90 -5.09
CA ALA A 99 -7.06 16.47 -4.88
C ALA A 99 -6.09 16.28 -3.71
N ILE A 100 -6.52 15.57 -2.67
CA ILE A 100 -5.61 15.10 -1.62
C ILE A 100 -5.12 13.71 -2.02
N ARG A 101 -3.81 13.56 -2.20
CA ARG A 101 -3.17 12.28 -2.47
C ARG A 101 -2.50 11.77 -1.20
N GLY A 102 -2.92 10.60 -0.74
CA GLY A 102 -2.21 9.83 0.29
C GLY A 102 -1.38 8.75 -0.36
N GLU A 103 -0.14 8.61 0.06
CA GLU A 103 0.73 7.49 -0.29
C GLU A 103 1.10 6.76 0.98
N GLY A 104 0.99 5.44 0.95
CA GLY A 104 1.41 4.56 2.04
C GLY A 104 2.42 3.54 1.52
N VAL A 105 3.47 3.33 2.28
CA VAL A 105 4.59 2.44 1.94
C VAL A 105 4.88 1.54 3.13
N ARG A 106 4.85 0.23 2.91
CA ARG A 106 5.34 -0.75 3.88
C ARG A 106 6.71 -1.23 3.47
N ARG A 107 7.70 -1.13 4.36
CA ARG A 107 9.07 -1.60 4.13
C ARG A 107 9.41 -2.83 4.95
N ASP A 108 10.27 -3.71 4.47
CA ASP A 108 10.82 -4.78 5.30
C ASP A 108 11.84 -4.24 6.33
N ALA A 109 12.42 -5.14 7.14
CA ALA A 109 13.43 -4.77 8.13
C ALA A 109 14.76 -4.29 7.50
N ALA A 110 15.02 -4.63 6.23
CA ALA A 110 16.19 -4.21 5.47
C ALA A 110 15.96 -2.90 4.68
N GLY A 111 14.74 -2.32 4.75
CA GLY A 111 14.34 -1.12 4.04
C GLY A 111 13.77 -1.34 2.63
N GLY A 112 13.66 -2.58 2.17
CA GLY A 112 13.03 -2.94 0.89
C GLY A 112 11.53 -2.65 0.91
N ILE A 113 10.96 -2.23 -0.22
CA ILE A 113 9.52 -1.93 -0.32
C ILE A 113 8.75 -3.24 -0.51
N LEU A 114 7.88 -3.56 0.46
CA LEU A 114 6.98 -4.71 0.39
C LEU A 114 5.69 -4.37 -0.35
N ALA A 115 5.15 -3.18 -0.09
CA ALA A 115 3.97 -2.66 -0.77
C ALA A 115 3.98 -1.13 -0.78
N ARG A 116 3.41 -0.57 -1.84
CA ARG A 116 3.15 0.86 -2.00
C ARG A 116 1.73 1.02 -2.53
N VAL A 117 0.95 1.87 -1.89
CA VAL A 117 -0.43 2.16 -2.29
C VAL A 117 -0.62 3.67 -2.31
N ALA A 118 -1.18 4.19 -3.40
CA ALA A 118 -1.58 5.58 -3.51
C ALA A 118 -3.10 5.69 -3.66
N ILE A 119 -3.69 6.60 -2.90
CA ILE A 119 -5.11 6.94 -2.97
C ILE A 119 -5.25 8.44 -3.18
N GLU A 120 -6.31 8.82 -3.88
CA GLU A 120 -6.65 10.20 -4.14
C GLU A 120 -8.10 10.46 -3.71
N LEU A 121 -8.31 11.58 -3.03
CA LEU A 121 -9.61 12.05 -2.62
C LEU A 121 -9.84 13.47 -3.12
N LEU A 122 -10.92 13.65 -3.87
CA LEU A 122 -11.35 14.97 -4.31
C LEU A 122 -11.99 15.73 -3.15
N VAL A 123 -11.56 16.96 -2.97
CA VAL A 123 -12.09 17.86 -1.95
C VAL A 123 -12.40 19.22 -2.55
N ARG A 124 -13.39 19.88 -1.96
CA ARG A 124 -13.73 21.27 -2.31
C ARG A 124 -13.38 22.17 -1.14
N LEU A 125 -12.74 23.30 -1.47
CA LEU A 125 -12.60 24.42 -0.56
C LEU A 125 -13.93 25.16 -0.50
N ASP A 126 -14.62 25.11 0.64
CA ASP A 126 -15.66 26.09 0.94
C ASP A 126 -14.94 27.31 1.54
N SER A 127 -15.06 28.47 0.89
CA SER A 127 -14.36 29.70 1.27
C SER A 127 -14.74 30.15 2.68
N THR A 128 -13.96 29.78 3.70
CA THR A 128 -13.99 30.44 5.01
C THR A 128 -12.96 31.55 5.03
N ALA A 129 -13.38 32.73 4.56
CA ALA A 129 -12.61 33.95 4.67
C ALA A 129 -12.48 34.34 6.15
N GLY A 130 -11.38 33.93 6.79
CA GLY A 130 -11.07 34.33 8.16
C GLY A 130 -10.19 33.34 8.93
N ASP A 131 -10.14 32.07 8.54
CA ASP A 131 -9.42 31.05 9.30
C ASP A 131 -8.01 30.79 8.72
N SER A 132 -7.03 30.59 9.60
CA SER A 132 -5.64 30.26 9.22
C SER A 132 -5.48 28.81 8.77
N VAL A 133 -6.50 27.99 9.05
CA VAL A 133 -6.59 26.56 8.74
C VAL A 133 -7.68 26.34 7.69
N ILE A 134 -7.34 25.58 6.66
CA ILE A 134 -8.28 25.11 5.65
C ILE A 134 -8.91 23.80 6.12
N ARG A 135 -10.24 23.75 6.14
CA ARG A 135 -11.02 22.54 6.41
C ARG A 135 -11.78 22.14 5.16
N PRO A 136 -11.25 21.20 4.36
CA PRO A 136 -11.89 20.80 3.11
C PRO A 136 -13.21 20.07 3.35
N LYS A 137 -14.16 20.24 2.43
CA LYS A 137 -15.35 19.39 2.36
C LYS A 137 -15.10 18.24 1.39
N ARG A 138 -15.41 17.01 1.82
CA ARG A 138 -15.32 15.82 0.96
C ARG A 138 -16.24 15.97 -0.24
N TYR A 139 -15.71 15.72 -1.43
CA TYR A 139 -16.53 15.66 -2.63
C TYR A 139 -17.29 14.32 -2.67
N PRO A 140 -18.56 14.27 -3.09
CA PRO A 140 -19.40 13.07 -2.99
C PRO A 140 -18.94 11.88 -3.84
N ARG A 141 -17.97 12.05 -4.74
CA ARG A 141 -17.47 10.97 -5.63
C ARG A 141 -16.54 9.95 -4.96
N GLY A 142 -16.21 10.12 -3.67
CA GLY A 142 -15.45 9.12 -2.91
C GLY A 142 -13.97 9.00 -3.31
N TRP A 143 -13.34 7.90 -2.90
CA TRP A 143 -11.92 7.62 -3.11
C TRP A 143 -11.63 7.12 -4.52
N ARG A 144 -10.47 7.50 -5.05
CA ARG A 144 -9.90 6.93 -6.27
C ARG A 144 -8.56 6.27 -5.95
N LEU A 145 -8.42 4.99 -6.27
CA LEU A 145 -7.13 4.31 -6.25
C LEU A 145 -6.29 4.82 -7.43
N LEU A 146 -5.03 5.14 -7.16
CA LEU A 146 -4.06 5.50 -8.20
C LEU A 146 -3.15 4.29 -8.48
N PRO A 147 -2.77 4.08 -9.76
CA PRO A 147 -1.81 3.05 -10.13
C PRO A 147 -0.41 3.32 -9.56
#